data_AF-A0A1I7X2V1-F1
#
_entry.id   AF-A0A1I7X2V1-F1
#
_cell.length_a   1.000
_cell.length_b   1.000
_cell.length_c   1.000
_cell.angle_alpha   90.00
_cell.angle_beta   90.00
_cell.angle_gamma   90.00
#
_symmetry.space_group_name_H-M   'P 1'
#
loop_
_entity.id
_entity.type
_entity.pdbx_description
1 polymer ?
#
loop_
_entity_poly.entity_id
_entity_poly.type
_entity_poly.pdbx_seq_one_letter_code
_entity_poly.pdbx_strand_id
1 'polypeptide(L)' 'MANEVVVELPNHLCDMGLHERGQIKALSTAGYTMKRIADVVKCSRKTIINFLRHQEEYGTEDSSGLPD' A
#
# COMPACT_ATOMS: atom_id res chain seq x y z
N MET A 1 -5.88 -19.38 5.08
CA MET A 1 -5.77 -18.52 6.28
C MET A 1 -4.96 -17.31 5.87
N ALA A 2 -5.50 -16.11 6.09
CA ALA A 2 -4.90 -14.86 5.66
C ALA A 2 -3.68 -14.56 6.54
N ASN A 3 -2.50 -14.51 5.93
CA ASN A 3 -1.28 -14.14 6.64
C ASN A 3 -1.06 -12.66 6.36
N GLU A 4 -1.68 -11.82 7.19
CA GLU A 4 -1.47 -10.39 7.22
C GLU A 4 -0.07 -10.14 7.81
N VAL A 5 0.96 -10.13 6.95
CA VAL A 5 2.28 -9.64 7.34
C VAL A 5 2.18 -8.12 7.39
N VAL A 6 1.73 -7.62 8.54
CA VAL A 6 1.78 -6.20 8.87
C VAL A 6 3.25 -5.86 9.08
N VAL A 7 3.94 -5.46 8.01
CA VAL A 7 5.24 -4.80 8.14
C VAL A 7 4.98 -3.44 8.79
N GLU A 8 5.10 -3.38 10.11
CA GLU A 8 5.14 -2.12 10.87
C GLU A 8 6.45 -1.40 10.54
N LEU A 9 6.40 -0.51 9.54
CA LEU A 9 7.45 0.49 9.37
C LEU A 9 7.31 1.56 10.47
N PRO A 10 8.39 1.90 11.19
CA PRO A 10 8.32 2.73 12.38
C PRO A 10 7.81 4.15 12.05
N ASN A 11 6.74 4.49 12.74
CA ASN A 11 5.97 5.72 12.65
C ASN A 11 6.77 6.96 13.08
N HIS A 12 6.74 8.01 12.24
CA HIS A 12 6.77 9.39 12.71
C HIS A 12 5.89 10.37 11.90
N LEU A 13 5.23 10.00 10.79
CA LEU A 13 4.53 11.02 9.98
C LEU A 13 3.12 10.70 9.46
N CYS A 14 2.52 9.57 9.83
CA CYS A 14 1.08 9.26 9.80
C CYS A 14 0.97 7.75 9.92
N ASP A 15 0.22 7.30 10.92
CA ASP A 15 -0.13 5.89 11.07
C ASP A 15 -1.09 5.51 9.94
N MET A 16 -0.56 4.94 8.85
CA MET A 16 -1.39 4.51 7.71
C MET A 16 -2.10 3.22 8.10
N GLY A 17 -3.34 3.35 8.57
CA GLY A 17 -4.22 2.23 8.85
C GLY A 17 -4.52 1.41 7.61
N LEU A 18 -5.08 0.21 7.82
CA LEU A 18 -5.48 -0.69 6.74
C LEU A 18 -6.46 -0.03 5.76
N HIS A 19 -7.31 0.87 6.27
CA HIS A 19 -8.24 1.64 5.46
C HIS A 19 -7.53 2.66 4.55
N GLU A 20 -6.60 3.47 5.08
CA GLU A 20 -5.81 4.39 4.26
C GLU A 20 -4.98 3.64 3.21
N ARG A 21 -4.39 2.50 3.56
CA ARG A 21 -3.63 1.64 2.63
C ARG A 21 -4.50 1.15 1.48
N GLY A 22 -5.73 0.71 1.77
CA GLY A 22 -6.70 0.29 0.76
C GLY A 22 -7.11 1.44 -0.17
N GLN A 23 -7.34 2.63 0.38
CA GLN A 23 -7.68 3.81 -0.40
C GLN A 23 -6.54 4.28 -1.31
N ILE A 24 -5.29 4.29 -0.82
CA ILE A 24 -4.12 4.64 -1.63
C ILE A 24 -3.99 3.69 -2.82
N LYS A 25 -4.16 2.37 -2.60
CA LYS A 25 -4.10 1.37 -3.67
C LYS A 25 -5.17 1.60 -4.72
N ALA A 26 -6.43 1.77 -4.30
CA ALA A 26 -7.57 1.99 -5.21
C ALA A 26 -7.40 3.28 -6.04
N LEU A 27 -6.97 4.38 -5.41
CA LEU A 27 -6.77 5.66 -6.10
C LEU A 27 -5.57 5.60 -7.07
N SER A 28 -4.51 4.90 -6.70
CA SER A 28 -3.36 4.69 -7.60
C SER A 28 -3.76 3.89 -8.83
N THR A 29 -4.52 2.79 -8.65
CA THR A 29 -5.03 1.97 -9.76
C THR A 29 -6.00 2.75 -10.66
N ALA A 30 -6.80 3.65 -10.09
CA ALA A 30 -7.70 4.52 -10.85
C ALA A 30 -6.99 5.70 -11.56
N GLY A 31 -5.66 5.80 -11.47
CA GLY A 31 -4.87 6.81 -12.19
C GLY A 31 -4.92 8.21 -11.58
N TYR A 32 -5.28 8.34 -10.30
CA TYR A 32 -5.29 9.64 -9.63
C TYR A 32 -3.88 10.20 -9.46
N THR A 33 -3.76 11.52 -9.56
CA THR A 33 -2.49 12.21 -9.32
C THR A 33 -2.11 12.16 -7.84
N MET A 34 -0.81 12.07 -7.56
CA MET A 34 -0.24 12.00 -6.20
C MET A 34 -0.76 13.10 -5.26
N LYS A 35 -1.02 14.30 -5.80
CA LYS A 35 -1.59 15.42 -5.06
C LYS A 35 -3.00 15.09 -4.55
N ARG A 36 -3.86 14.54 -5.41
CA ARG A 36 -5.22 14.14 -5.04
C ARG A 36 -5.23 13.01 -4.02
N ILE A 37 -4.33 12.04 -4.16
CA ILE A 37 -4.22 10.92 -3.22
C ILE A 37 -3.85 11.43 -1.82
N ALA A 38 -2.87 12.34 -1.74
CA ALA A 38 -2.48 12.97 -0.48
C ALA A 38 -3.62 13.79 0.16
N ASP A 39 -4.38 14.51 -0.65
CA ASP A 39 -5.53 15.31 -0.18
C ASP A 39 -6.69 14.44 0.36
N VAL A 40 -6.93 13.29 -0.24
CA VAL A 40 -8.00 12.35 0.16
C VAL A 40 -7.61 11.55 1.40
N VAL A 41 -6.39 11.01 1.42
CA VAL A 41 -5.88 10.16 2.50
C VAL A 41 -5.33 11.00 3.67
N LYS A 42 -5.30 12.33 3.51
CA LYS A 42 -4.77 13.29 4.49
C LYS A 42 -3.37 12.92 4.99
N CYS A 43 -2.56 12.34 4.10
CA CYS A 43 -1.24 11.81 4.40
C CYS A 43 -0.16 12.49 3.55
N SER A 44 1.08 12.46 4.04
CA SER A 44 2.20 13.04 3.31
C SER A 44 2.46 12.30 2.00
N ARG A 45 2.83 13.03 0.95
CA ARG A 45 3.25 12.44 -0.34
C ARG A 45 4.43 11.47 -0.17
N LYS A 46 5.34 11.75 0.77
CA LYS A 46 6.50 10.89 1.05
C LYS A 46 6.07 9.51 1.55
N THR A 47 5.06 9.47 2.42
CA THR A 47 4.51 8.22 2.97
C THR A 47 3.81 7.41 1.88
N ILE A 48 3.01 8.07 1.03
CA ILE A 48 2.31 7.44 -0.10
C ILE A 48 3.29 6.83 -1.10
N ILE A 49 4.36 7.57 -1.47
CA ILE A 49 5.40 7.06 -2.38
C ILE A 49 6.13 5.85 -1.76
N ASN A 50 6.43 5.91 -0.46
CA ASN A 50 7.04 4.80 0.24
C ASN A 50 6.14 3.56 0.17
N PHE A 51 4.85 3.72 0.48
CA PHE A 51 3.87 2.65 0.42
C PHE A 51 3.72 2.04 -0.98
N LEU A 52 3.58 2.87 -2.02
CA LEU A 52 3.44 2.39 -3.40
C LEU A 52 4.69 1.65 -3.89
N ARG A 53 5.89 2.11 -3.50
CA ARG A 53 7.15 1.44 -3.85
C ARG A 53 7.30 0.07 -3.17
N HIS A 54 6.81 -0.07 -1.93
CA HIS A 54 6.84 -1.34 -1.21
C HIS A 54 5.69 -2.29 -1.58
N GLN A 55 4.69 -1.87 -2.37
CA GLN A 55 3.70 -2.81 -2.92
C GLN A 55 4.27 -3.73 -4.00
N GLU A 56 5.25 -3.25 -4.78
CA GLU A 56 5.90 -4.05 -5.83
C GLU A 56 6.67 -5.24 -5.25
N GLU A 57 7.23 -5.08 -4.06
CA GLU A 57 8.02 -6.08 -3.34
C GLU A 57 7.19 -7.29 -2.85
N TYR A 58 5.86 -7.13 -2.72
CA TYR A 58 4.92 -8.19 -2.30
C TYR A 58 3.99 -8.65 -3.43
N GLY A 59 4.28 -8.23 -4.66
CA GLY A 59 3.32 -8.18 -5.75
C GLY A 59 3.45 -9.26 -6.82
N THR A 60 4.00 -10.45 -6.57
CA THR A 60 3.76 -11.69 -7.35
C THR A 60 4.54 -12.85 -6.72
N GLU A 61 3.99 -13.49 -5.70
CA GLU A 61 4.28 -14.91 -5.50
C GLU A 61 3.11 -15.66 -6.13
N ASP A 62 3.27 -15.93 -7.43
CA ASP A 62 2.53 -16.97 -8.12
C ASP A 62 2.54 -18.21 -7.23
N SER A 63 1.36 -18.58 -6.73
CA SER A 63 1.14 -19.84 -6.05
C SER A 63 1.29 -20.96 -7.10
N SER A 64 2.53 -21.25 -7.48
CA SER A 64 2.92 -22.42 -8.26
C SER A 64 3.00 -23.64 -7.35
N GLY A 65 1.94 -23.84 -6.58
CA GLY A 65 1.62 -25.11 -5.95
C GLY A 65 0.68 -25.90 -6.85
N LEU A 66 1.16 -26.36 -8.00
CA LEU A 66 0.49 -27.43 -8.73
C LEU A 66 1.23 -28.74 -8.41
N PRO A 67 0.60 -29.69 -7.72
CA PRO A 67 1.21 -30.98 -7.42
C PRO A 67 1.20 -31.86 -8.68
N ASP A 68 2.31 -32.56 -8.92
CA ASP A 68 2.32 -33.88 -9.57
C ASP A 68 2.80 -34.90 -8.54
#